data_AF-A0A3B9BLY6-F1
#
_entry.id   AF-A0A3B9BLY6-F1
#
_cell.length_a   1.000
_cell.length_b   1.000
_cell.length_c   1.000
_cell.angle_alpha   90.00
_cell.angle_beta   90.00
_cell.angle_gamma   90.00
#
_symmetry.space_group_name_H-M   'P 1'
#
loop_
_entity.id
_entity.type
_entity.pdbx_description
1 polymer ?
#
loop_
_entity_poly.entity_id
_entity_poly.type
_entity_poly.pdbx_seq_one_letter_code
_entity_poly.pdbx_strand_id
1 'polypeptide(L)'
;RSELKDTLEAYVQGPDIAAEQKVQIQKLAWDAVATQFGSRQEHYEIFFSGDPYIVRMMQFMAPERSRCEALVDRLLADPGAPAG
;
A
#
# COMPACT_ATOMS: atom_id res chain seq x y z
N ARG A 1 -4.25 23.10 36.48
CA ARG A 1 -3.62 22.15 35.52
C ARG A 1 -4.30 20.80 35.78
N SER A 2 -4.74 20.08 34.75
CA SER A 2 -5.55 18.86 34.93
C SER A 2 -4.63 17.67 35.27
N GLU A 3 -4.96 16.90 36.31
CA GLU A 3 -4.27 15.65 36.73
C GLU A 3 -4.03 14.68 35.55
N LEU A 4 -4.94 14.66 34.57
CA LEU A 4 -4.84 13.85 33.36
C LEU A 4 -3.64 14.25 32.48
N LYS A 5 -3.33 15.55 32.39
CA LYS A 5 -2.22 16.02 31.56
C LYS A 5 -0.88 15.52 32.09
N ASP A 6 -0.66 15.65 33.40
CA ASP A 6 0.60 15.23 34.02
C ASP A 6 0.75 13.69 33.97
N THR A 7 -0.35 12.95 34.09
CA THR A 7 -0.37 11.49 33.88
C THR A 7 0.00 11.12 32.44
N LEU A 8 -0.58 11.79 31.44
CA LEU A 8 -0.27 11.52 30.03
C LEU A 8 1.20 11.83 29.72
N GLU A 9 1.76 12.92 30.27
CA GLU A 9 3.17 13.25 30.05
C GLU A 9 4.09 12.18 30.63
N ALA A 10 3.80 11.66 31.82
CA ALA A 10 4.60 10.63 32.47
C ALA A 10 4.59 9.28 31.71
N TYR A 11 3.43 8.87 31.21
CA TYR A 11 3.23 7.50 30.70
C TYR A 11 3.13 7.37 29.18
N VAL A 12 2.81 8.44 28.46
CA VAL A 12 2.53 8.38 27.01
C VAL A 12 3.64 9.00 26.19
N GLN A 13 4.63 9.69 26.77
CA GLN A 13 5.79 10.21 26.03
C GLN A 13 6.59 9.11 25.28
N GLY A 14 7.44 9.52 24.35
CA GLY A 14 8.42 8.64 23.70
C GLY A 14 9.85 8.96 24.15
N PRO A 15 10.85 8.20 23.69
CA PRO A 15 12.25 8.38 24.09
C PRO A 15 12.75 9.83 23.93
N ASP A 16 12.38 10.47 22.80
CA ASP A 16 12.79 11.83 22.46
C ASP A 16 11.60 12.70 21.99
N ILE A 17 10.38 12.41 22.46
CA ILE A 17 9.17 13.13 22.04
C ILE A 17 8.18 13.29 23.19
N ALA A 18 7.73 14.54 23.40
CA ALA A 18 6.71 14.86 24.41
C ALA A 18 5.39 14.12 24.12
N ALA A 19 4.64 13.80 25.18
CA ALA A 19 3.42 13.01 25.04
C ALA A 19 2.39 13.68 24.13
N GLU A 20 2.25 15.00 24.22
CA GLU A 20 1.35 15.78 23.38
C GLU A 20 1.66 15.61 21.89
N GLN A 21 2.92 15.79 21.49
CA GLN A 21 3.32 15.70 20.09
C GLN A 21 3.19 14.26 19.56
N LYS A 22 3.52 13.26 20.37
CA LYS A 22 3.35 11.85 20.01
C LYS A 22 1.88 11.50 19.78
N VAL A 23 0.98 11.93 20.67
CA VAL A 23 -0.46 11.68 20.53
C VAL A 23 -1.01 12.39 19.29
N GLN A 24 -0.56 13.61 18.99
CA GLN A 24 -0.96 14.31 17.76
C GLN A 24 -0.59 13.51 16.50
N ILE A 25 0.64 13.00 16.42
CA ILE A 25 1.10 12.18 15.29
C ILE A 25 0.29 10.88 15.19
N GLN A 26 0.06 10.21 16.32
CA GLN A 26 -0.71 8.98 16.35
C GLN A 26 -2.16 9.19 15.92
N LYS A 27 -2.80 10.27 16.36
CA LYS A 27 -4.15 10.62 15.93
C LYS A 27 -4.21 10.95 14.45
N LEU A 28 -3.23 11.70 13.93
CA LEU A 28 -3.14 11.99 12.50
C LEU A 28 -3.02 10.69 11.68
N ALA A 29 -2.16 9.77 12.10
CA ALA A 29 -2.02 8.47 11.44
C ALA A 29 -3.32 7.67 11.52
N TRP A 30 -3.98 7.66 12.68
CA TRP A 30 -5.25 6.97 12.88
C TRP A 30 -6.38 7.53 12.00
N ASP A 31 -6.49 8.85 11.90
CA ASP A 31 -7.45 9.53 11.04
C ASP A 31 -7.23 9.17 9.57
N ALA A 32 -5.97 9.06 9.13
CA ALA A 32 -5.62 8.72 7.76
C ALA A 32 -5.92 7.25 7.38
N VAL A 33 -5.91 6.31 8.33
CA VAL A 33 -5.99 4.86 8.00
C VAL A 33 -7.22 4.13 8.54
N ALA A 34 -7.70 4.49 9.74
CA ALA A 34 -8.62 3.63 10.49
C ALA A 34 -9.95 4.28 10.89
N THR A 35 -10.10 5.59 10.68
CA THR A 35 -11.40 6.24 10.82
C THR A 35 -12.28 5.96 9.60
N GLN A 36 -13.55 6.38 9.65
CA GLN A 36 -14.43 6.35 8.48
C GLN A 36 -13.84 7.13 7.30
N PHE A 37 -13.08 8.20 7.55
CA PHE A 37 -12.38 8.93 6.50
C PHE A 37 -11.28 8.05 5.88
N GLY A 38 -10.37 7.52 6.69
CA GLY A 38 -9.28 6.65 6.23
C GLY A 38 -9.78 5.40 5.51
N SER A 39 -10.76 4.69 6.07
CA SER A 39 -11.36 3.51 5.43
C SER A 39 -12.04 3.87 4.10
N ARG A 40 -12.69 5.03 3.99
CA ARG A 40 -13.25 5.49 2.71
C ARG A 40 -12.15 5.78 1.69
N GLN A 41 -11.03 6.37 2.11
CA GLN A 41 -9.87 6.59 1.24
C GLN A 41 -9.27 5.27 0.76
N GLU A 42 -9.13 4.28 1.64
CA GLU A 42 -8.66 2.94 1.26
C GLU A 42 -9.55 2.31 0.18
N HIS A 43 -10.88 2.31 0.39
CA HIS A 43 -11.82 1.81 -0.62
C HIS A 43 -11.74 2.59 -1.93
N TYR A 44 -11.59 3.91 -1.85
CA TYR A 44 -11.41 4.74 -3.02
C TYR A 44 -10.14 4.33 -3.79
N GLU A 45 -8.99 4.27 -3.15
CA GLU A 45 -7.72 3.92 -3.83
C GLU A 45 -7.77 2.53 -4.47
N ILE A 46 -8.41 1.54 -3.82
CA ILE A 46 -8.52 0.18 -4.37
C ILE A 46 -9.43 0.15 -5.61
N PHE A 47 -10.57 0.86 -5.56
CA PHE A 47 -11.64 0.70 -6.56
C PHE A 47 -11.84 1.91 -7.48
N PHE A 48 -11.03 2.97 -7.35
CA PHE A 48 -11.20 4.20 -8.13
C PHE A 48 -11.14 3.94 -9.63
N SER A 49 -10.24 3.06 -10.05
CA SER A 49 -10.07 2.68 -11.46
C SER A 49 -10.95 1.48 -11.88
N GLY A 50 -11.88 1.04 -11.02
CA GLY A 50 -12.73 -0.13 -11.21
C GLY A 50 -12.24 -1.35 -10.43
N ASP A 51 -12.84 -2.52 -10.72
CA ASP A 51 -12.49 -3.79 -10.09
C ASP A 51 -11.04 -4.19 -10.42
N PRO A 52 -10.15 -4.36 -9.41
CA PRO A 52 -8.76 -4.76 -9.61
C PRO A 52 -8.59 -6.06 -10.40
N TYR A 53 -9.52 -7.00 -10.24
CA TYR A 53 -9.52 -8.25 -10.99
C TYR A 53 -9.73 -8.00 -12.49
N ILE A 54 -10.71 -7.15 -12.82
CA ILE A 54 -11.01 -6.77 -14.21
C ILE A 54 -9.86 -5.98 -14.82
N VAL A 55 -9.30 -5.01 -14.08
CA VAL A 55 -8.13 -4.23 -14.54
C VAL A 55 -6.96 -5.16 -14.85
N ARG A 56 -6.67 -6.14 -13.98
CA ARG A 56 -5.59 -7.11 -14.21
C ARG A 56 -5.88 -8.02 -15.41
N MET A 57 -7.13 -8.45 -15.59
CA MET A 57 -7.55 -9.25 -16.74
C MET A 57 -7.39 -8.47 -18.05
N MET A 58 -7.76 -7.18 -18.07
CA MET A 58 -7.57 -6.31 -19.23
C MET A 58 -6.09 -6.18 -19.60
N GLN A 59 -5.19 -6.02 -18.62
CA GLN A 59 -3.75 -5.99 -18.85
C GLN A 59 -3.24 -7.33 -19.41
N PHE A 60 -3.77 -8.46 -18.94
CA PHE A 60 -3.40 -9.78 -19.46
C PHE A 60 -3.89 -9.99 -20.90
N MET A 61 -5.02 -9.41 -21.28
CA MET A 61 -5.54 -9.48 -22.65
C MET A 61 -4.93 -8.42 -23.59
N ALA A 62 -4.04 -7.57 -23.08
CA ALA A 62 -3.43 -6.50 -23.87
C ALA A 62 -2.47 -7.08 -24.95
N PRO A 63 -2.31 -6.39 -26.10
CA PRO A 63 -1.47 -6.86 -27.21
C PRO A 63 -0.02 -7.18 -26.82
N GLU A 64 0.50 -6.50 -25.79
CA GLU A 64 1.83 -6.68 -25.22
C GLU A 64 2.08 -8.13 -24.77
N ARG A 65 1.03 -8.85 -24.38
CA ARG A 65 1.13 -10.27 -24.04
C ARG A 65 1.70 -11.09 -25.19
N SER A 66 1.23 -10.84 -26.41
CA SER A 66 1.70 -11.58 -27.60
C SER A 66 3.19 -11.34 -27.85
N ARG A 67 3.68 -10.13 -27.54
CA ARG A 67 5.11 -9.80 -27.62
C ARG A 67 5.93 -10.58 -26.60
N CYS A 68 5.42 -10.75 -25.38
CA CYS A 68 6.09 -11.56 -24.35
C CYS A 68 6.13 -13.04 -24.73
N GLU A 69 5.02 -13.59 -25.24
CA GLU A 69 4.94 -14.97 -25.72
C GLU A 69 5.96 -15.22 -26.85
N ALA A 70 6.05 -14.31 -27.83
CA ALA A 70 7.01 -14.41 -28.93
C ALA A 70 8.49 -14.38 -28.48
N LEU A 71 8.83 -13.72 -27.36
CA LEU A 71 10.19 -13.74 -26.80
C LEU A 71 10.53 -15.13 -26.24
N VAL A 72 9.58 -15.77 -25.57
CA VAL A 72 9.74 -17.13 -25.05
C VAL A 72 9.86 -18.12 -26.20
N ASP A 73 8.99 -18.02 -27.21
CA ASP A 73 9.04 -18.88 -28.40
C ASP A 73 10.39 -18.79 -29.10
N ARG A 74 10.94 -17.56 -29.24
CA ARG A 74 12.27 -17.35 -29.83
C ARG A 74 13.37 -18.03 -29.02
N LEU A 75 13.33 -17.93 -27.69
CA LEU A 75 14.32 -18.55 -26.82
C LEU A 75 14.26 -20.08 -26.90
N LEU A 76 13.06 -20.65 -26.88
CA LEU A 76 12.87 -22.09 -26.98
C LEU A 76 13.24 -22.66 -28.36
N ALA A 77 13.14 -21.85 -29.41
CA ALA A 77 13.56 -22.20 -30.75
C ALA A 77 15.09 -22.06 -30.98
N ASP A 78 15.84 -21.45 -30.05
CA ASP A 78 17.29 -21.28 -30.17
C ASP A 78 18.01 -22.59 -29.78
N PRO A 79 18.66 -23.28 -30.73
CA PRO A 79 19.38 -24.53 -30.44
C PRO A 79 20.64 -24.33 -29.58
N GLY A 80 21.05 -23.08 -29.31
CA GLY A 80 22.12 -22.72 -28.38
C GLY A 80 21.64 -22.31 -26.98
N ALA A 81 20.34 -22.37 -26.68
CA ALA A 81 19.83 -22.01 -25.36
C ALA A 81 20.42 -22.94 -24.27
N PRO A 82 20.84 -22.40 -23.11
CA PRO A 82 21.36 -23.23 -22.02
C PRO A 82 20.28 -24.22 -21.60
N ALA A 83 20.59 -25.52 -21.70
CA ALA A 83 19.76 -26.57 -21.12
C ALA A 83 19.67 -26.31 -19.61
N GLY A 84 18.44 -26.13 -19.12
CA GLY A 84 18.16 -26.02 -17.69
C GLY A 84 18.59 -27.25 -16.91
#